data_AF-M1AL70-F1
#
_entry.id   AF-M1AL70-F1
#
_cell.length_a   1.000
_cell.length_b   1.000
_cell.length_c   1.000
_cell.angle_alpha   90.00
_cell.angle_beta   90.00
_cell.angle_gamma   90.00
#
_symmetry.space_group_name_H-M   'P 1'
#
loop_
_entity.id
_entity.type
_entity.pdbx_description
1 polymer ?
#
loop_
_entity_poly.entity_id
_entity_poly.type
_entity_poly.pdbx_seq_one_letter_code
_entity_poly.pdbx_strand_id
1 'polypeptide(L)'
;MIRVHNGVRTRFWKDKWIGTRSLQELFPDLFDLAQDQHNTVAEMWTQQGWDMRFRRGMNDWEIPRVVELFKQLESFQGMQEGVDCLWWNGHPKGLYKVSSGYKLLHQIEPMNTFWPWKQIWKIRISYKVACFTWLLTKESVLTRENLIRRKISLCSRCFLCEKEVETVNHLFLHSSITDQLWKIFINLRGIAWVMPSKIVDTL
;
A
#
# COMPACT_ATOMS: atom_id res chain seq x y z
N MET A 1 -8.51 -5.94 11.10
CA MET A 1 -9.40 -6.81 11.88
C MET A 1 -10.05 -5.93 12.93
N ILE A 2 -11.23 -6.28 13.44
CA ILE A 2 -11.87 -5.57 14.55
C ILE A 2 -11.68 -6.41 15.80
N ARG A 3 -11.23 -5.78 16.88
CA ARG A 3 -11.26 -6.38 18.21
C ARG A 3 -12.55 -5.95 18.88
N VAL A 4 -13.42 -6.92 19.11
CA VAL A 4 -14.73 -6.73 19.75
C VAL A 4 -14.53 -6.45 21.24
N HIS A 5 -15.18 -5.40 21.73
CA HIS A 5 -15.34 -5.12 23.16
C HIS A 5 -16.84 -5.19 23.51
N ASN A 6 -17.57 -4.08 23.38
CA ASN A 6 -19.01 -4.06 23.60
C ASN A 6 -19.82 -4.61 22.41
N GLY A 7 -19.21 -4.82 21.24
CA GLY A 7 -19.83 -5.44 20.08
C GLY A 7 -20.85 -4.57 19.34
N VAL A 8 -21.09 -3.34 19.77
CA VAL A 8 -22.15 -2.46 19.24
C VAL A 8 -21.83 -1.91 17.85
N ARG A 9 -20.55 -1.91 17.46
CA ARG A 9 -20.10 -1.34 16.17
C ARG A 9 -19.61 -2.40 15.19
N THR A 10 -19.59 -3.64 15.61
CA THR A 10 -19.07 -4.76 14.82
C THR A 10 -20.24 -5.56 14.28
N ARG A 11 -20.40 -5.63 12.96
CA ARG A 11 -21.41 -6.47 12.31
C ARG A 11 -20.98 -7.93 12.35
N PHE A 12 -21.84 -8.79 12.90
CA PHE A 12 -21.54 -10.20 13.13
C PHE A 12 -21.10 -10.91 11.83
N TRP A 13 -21.88 -10.78 10.76
CA TRP A 13 -21.58 -11.47 9.51
C TRP A 13 -20.54 -10.77 8.64
N LYS A 14 -20.58 -9.44 8.59
CA LYS A 14 -19.93 -8.65 7.53
C LYS A 14 -18.53 -8.17 7.87
N ASP A 15 -18.24 -7.96 9.14
CA ASP A 15 -16.95 -7.41 9.55
C ASP A 15 -15.96 -8.54 9.86
N LYS A 16 -14.67 -8.26 9.66
CA LYS A 16 -13.58 -9.19 10.01
C LYS A 16 -13.20 -9.00 11.47
N TRP A 17 -13.93 -9.66 12.37
CA TRP A 17 -13.72 -9.57 13.82
C TRP A 17 -13.32 -10.89 14.48
N ILE A 18 -13.53 -12.00 13.79
CA ILE A 18 -13.08 -13.33 14.21
C ILE A 18 -12.41 -14.04 13.03
N GLY A 19 -11.20 -14.56 13.24
CA GLY A 19 -10.42 -15.20 12.17
C GLY A 19 -9.95 -14.26 11.03
N THR A 20 -9.54 -14.83 9.90
CA THR A 20 -8.85 -14.07 8.84
C THR A 20 -9.77 -13.47 7.78
N ARG A 21 -11.06 -13.80 7.78
CA ARG A 21 -12.09 -13.36 6.82
C ARG A 21 -13.38 -13.01 7.58
N SER A 22 -14.35 -12.38 6.91
CA SER A 22 -15.67 -12.21 7.53
C SER A 22 -16.42 -13.55 7.59
N LEU A 23 -17.40 -13.68 8.50
CA LEU A 23 -18.22 -14.90 8.57
C LEU A 23 -19.06 -15.07 7.31
N GLN A 24 -19.49 -13.98 6.67
CA GLN A 24 -20.17 -14.02 5.37
C GLN A 24 -19.29 -14.63 4.27
N GLU A 25 -18.00 -14.31 4.23
CA GLU A 25 -17.06 -14.88 3.24
C GLU A 25 -16.78 -16.37 3.47
N LEU A 26 -16.80 -16.82 4.72
CA LEU A 26 -16.56 -18.23 5.09
C LEU A 26 -17.83 -19.08 5.01
N PHE A 27 -18.98 -18.49 5.31
CA PHE A 27 -20.28 -19.14 5.41
C PHE A 27 -21.38 -18.43 4.59
N PRO A 28 -21.21 -18.30 3.26
CA PRO A 28 -22.18 -17.60 2.41
C PRO A 28 -23.55 -18.29 2.39
N ASP A 29 -23.57 -19.62 2.42
CA ASP A 29 -24.75 -20.47 2.52
C ASP A 29 -25.56 -20.22 3.80
N LEU A 30 -24.90 -20.13 4.95
CA LEU A 30 -25.57 -19.83 6.22
C LEU A 30 -25.97 -18.36 6.30
N PHE A 31 -25.15 -17.46 5.78
CA PHE A 31 -25.46 -16.03 5.70
C PHE A 31 -26.74 -15.79 4.89
N ASP A 32 -26.89 -16.47 3.76
CA ASP A 32 -28.09 -16.36 2.92
C ASP A 32 -29.37 -16.82 3.65
N LEU A 33 -29.25 -17.75 4.59
CA LEU A 33 -30.36 -18.23 5.42
C LEU A 33 -30.63 -17.37 6.66
N ALA A 34 -29.63 -16.63 7.13
CA ALA A 34 -29.73 -15.80 8.33
C ALA A 34 -30.75 -14.66 8.12
N GLN A 35 -31.59 -14.42 9.14
CA GLN A 35 -32.48 -13.26 9.18
C GLN A 35 -31.77 -12.02 9.75
N ASP A 36 -30.69 -12.26 10.50
CA ASP A 36 -29.95 -11.26 11.27
C ASP A 36 -28.70 -10.74 10.52
N GLN A 37 -28.75 -10.69 9.19
CA GLN A 37 -27.56 -10.43 8.35
C GLN A 37 -26.85 -9.09 8.63
N HIS A 38 -27.52 -8.16 9.28
CA HIS A 38 -27.02 -6.82 9.57
C HIS A 38 -26.83 -6.57 11.06
N ASN A 39 -27.15 -7.55 11.90
CA ASN A 39 -26.98 -7.44 13.34
C ASN A 39 -25.51 -7.35 13.72
N THR A 40 -25.31 -6.67 14.83
CA THR A 40 -24.02 -6.49 15.49
C THR A 40 -23.71 -7.67 16.40
N VAL A 41 -22.43 -7.82 16.79
CA VAL A 41 -22.05 -8.89 17.71
C VAL A 41 -22.77 -8.74 19.06
N ALA A 42 -23.00 -7.50 19.50
CA ALA A 42 -23.79 -7.19 20.70
C ALA A 42 -25.22 -7.73 20.64
N GLU A 43 -25.88 -7.58 19.49
CA GLU A 43 -27.26 -8.04 19.29
C GLU A 43 -27.36 -9.57 19.15
N MET A 44 -26.31 -10.21 18.68
CA MET A 44 -26.26 -11.66 18.46
C MET A 44 -25.80 -12.44 19.71
N TRP A 45 -25.17 -11.78 20.69
CA TRP A 45 -24.61 -12.42 21.88
C TRP A 45 -25.50 -12.22 23.11
N THR A 46 -26.18 -13.29 23.54
CA THR A 46 -27.08 -13.29 24.69
C THR A 46 -26.45 -13.97 25.91
N GLN A 47 -27.13 -13.92 27.06
CA GLN A 47 -26.71 -14.68 28.26
C GLN A 47 -26.68 -16.19 28.04
N GLN A 48 -27.39 -16.69 27.03
CA GLN A 48 -27.47 -18.11 26.66
C GLN A 48 -26.52 -18.48 25.52
N GLY A 49 -25.73 -17.52 25.02
CA GLY A 49 -24.79 -17.69 23.92
C GLY A 49 -25.26 -17.00 22.64
N TRP A 50 -24.80 -17.51 21.49
CA TRP A 50 -25.15 -16.96 20.17
C TRP A 50 -26.62 -17.21 19.84
N ASP A 51 -27.38 -16.14 19.62
CA ASP A 51 -28.76 -16.19 19.11
C ASP A 51 -28.74 -15.93 17.60
N MET A 52 -28.87 -16.99 16.81
CA MET A 52 -28.90 -16.91 15.35
C MET A 52 -30.25 -17.42 14.84
N ARG A 53 -30.91 -16.59 14.03
CA ARG A 53 -32.21 -16.93 13.45
C ARG A 53 -32.06 -17.17 11.97
N PHE A 54 -32.53 -18.33 11.54
CA PHE A 54 -32.56 -18.72 10.14
C PHE A 54 -34.00 -18.72 9.64
N ARG A 55 -34.19 -18.31 8.38
CA ARG A 55 -35.53 -18.20 7.78
C ARG A 55 -36.28 -19.53 7.63
N ARG A 56 -35.59 -20.66 7.82
CA ARG A 56 -36.13 -22.03 7.81
C ARG A 56 -35.25 -22.93 8.67
N GLY A 57 -35.74 -24.14 8.96
CA GLY A 57 -34.93 -25.20 9.55
C GLY A 57 -33.75 -25.60 8.65
N MET A 58 -32.70 -26.11 9.27
CA MET A 58 -31.52 -26.63 8.59
C MET A 58 -31.80 -28.00 7.98
N ASN A 59 -31.29 -28.22 6.78
CA ASN A 59 -31.26 -29.56 6.19
C ASN A 59 -30.02 -30.33 6.70
N ASP A 60 -30.04 -31.66 6.59
CA ASP A 60 -28.96 -32.52 7.07
C ASP A 60 -27.58 -32.15 6.51
N TRP A 61 -27.51 -31.67 5.26
CA TRP A 61 -26.24 -31.24 4.63
C TRP A 61 -25.75 -29.87 5.09
N GLU A 62 -26.60 -29.04 5.72
CA GLU A 62 -26.24 -27.73 6.29
C GLU A 62 -25.73 -27.84 7.73
N ILE A 63 -26.11 -28.90 8.45
CA ILE A 63 -25.71 -29.12 9.85
C ILE A 63 -24.17 -29.10 10.04
N PRO A 64 -23.35 -29.76 9.21
CA PRO A 64 -21.90 -29.70 9.36
C PRO A 64 -21.33 -28.28 9.24
N ARG A 65 -21.94 -27.43 8.40
CA ARG A 65 -21.55 -26.03 8.21
C ARG A 65 -21.83 -25.20 9.46
N VAL A 66 -22.98 -25.43 10.09
CA VAL A 66 -23.33 -24.79 11.36
C VAL A 66 -22.33 -25.20 12.45
N VAL A 67 -21.97 -26.49 12.53
CA VAL A 67 -20.96 -26.96 13.48
C VAL A 67 -19.61 -26.26 13.25
N GLU A 68 -19.18 -26.10 11.99
CA GLU A 68 -17.96 -25.39 11.65
C GLU A 68 -18.01 -23.89 12.03
N LEU A 69 -19.16 -23.24 11.82
CA LEU A 69 -19.39 -21.86 12.27
C LEU A 69 -19.23 -21.73 13.78
N PHE A 70 -19.87 -22.60 14.57
CA PHE A 70 -19.74 -22.58 16.02
C PHE A 70 -18.30 -22.83 16.49
N LYS A 71 -17.56 -23.73 15.82
CA LYS A 71 -16.12 -23.92 16.09
C LYS A 71 -15.29 -22.66 15.86
N GLN A 72 -15.60 -21.86 14.83
CA GLN A 72 -14.93 -20.56 14.65
C GLN A 72 -15.22 -19.62 15.83
N LEU A 73 -16.47 -19.63 16.29
CA LEU A 73 -16.97 -18.77 17.36
C LEU A 73 -16.51 -19.15 18.76
N GLU A 74 -16.03 -20.38 18.99
CA GLU A 74 -15.48 -20.82 20.28
C GLU A 74 -14.30 -19.94 20.75
N SER A 75 -13.59 -19.30 19.82
CA SER A 75 -12.49 -18.38 20.17
C SER A 75 -12.96 -17.06 20.79
N PHE A 76 -14.27 -16.76 20.73
CA PHE A 76 -14.85 -15.56 21.31
C PHE A 76 -15.09 -15.72 22.82
N GLN A 77 -14.43 -14.89 23.63
CA GLN A 77 -14.47 -14.97 25.10
C GLN A 77 -15.63 -14.18 25.74
N GLY A 78 -16.57 -13.66 24.95
CA GLY A 78 -17.66 -12.81 25.42
C GLY A 78 -17.36 -11.32 25.31
N MET A 79 -18.37 -10.52 25.66
CA MET A 79 -18.28 -9.05 25.62
C MET A 79 -17.38 -8.50 26.73
N GLN A 80 -16.64 -7.44 26.41
CA GLN A 80 -15.77 -6.73 27.35
C GLN A 80 -16.20 -5.27 27.47
N GLU A 81 -15.84 -4.64 28.59
CA GLU A 81 -16.04 -3.21 28.76
C GLU A 81 -15.18 -2.41 27.77
N GLY A 82 -15.74 -1.32 27.21
CA GLY A 82 -15.08 -0.47 26.23
C GLY A 82 -15.73 -0.48 24.85
N VAL A 83 -15.11 0.20 23.89
CA VAL A 83 -15.61 0.32 22.51
C VAL A 83 -14.83 -0.57 21.56
N ASP A 84 -15.51 -1.15 20.58
CA ASP A 84 -14.88 -1.91 19.50
C ASP A 84 -13.77 -1.08 18.81
N CYS A 85 -12.64 -1.72 18.49
CA CYS A 85 -11.49 -1.02 17.93
C CYS A 85 -10.81 -1.78 16.79
N LEU A 86 -10.11 -1.04 15.92
CA LEU A 86 -9.33 -1.64 14.86
C LEU A 86 -8.08 -2.31 15.44
N TRP A 87 -7.87 -3.56 15.04
CA TRP A 87 -6.71 -4.37 15.38
C TRP A 87 -5.85 -4.63 14.14
N TRP A 88 -4.60 -4.19 14.22
CA TRP A 88 -3.58 -4.38 13.21
C TRP A 88 -2.78 -5.67 13.45
N ASN A 89 -2.94 -6.65 12.57
CA ASN A 89 -2.28 -7.95 12.70
C ASN A 89 -0.75 -7.89 12.54
N GLY A 90 -0.22 -6.83 11.93
CA GLY A 90 1.23 -6.65 11.73
C GLY A 90 1.96 -6.05 12.93
N HIS A 91 1.35 -6.01 14.12
CA HIS A 91 1.99 -5.56 15.35
C HIS A 91 1.47 -6.37 16.56
N PRO A 92 2.33 -6.84 17.49
CA PRO A 92 1.90 -7.70 18.61
C PRO A 92 0.82 -7.10 19.50
N LYS A 93 0.81 -5.77 19.64
CA LYS A 93 -0.19 -5.01 20.42
C LYS A 93 -1.39 -4.53 19.60
N GLY A 94 -1.54 -4.96 18.34
CA GLY A 94 -2.65 -4.53 17.49
C GLY A 94 -2.62 -3.09 17.01
N LEU A 95 -1.57 -2.33 17.36
CA LEU A 95 -1.43 -0.93 16.99
C LEU A 95 -0.92 -0.79 15.56
N TYR A 96 -1.60 0.04 14.78
CA TYR A 96 -1.11 0.42 13.46
C TYR A 96 0.13 1.30 13.58
N LYS A 97 1.19 0.94 12.85
CA LYS A 97 2.35 1.81 12.63
C LYS A 97 2.58 1.89 11.13
N VAL A 98 2.88 3.09 10.63
CA VAL A 98 3.19 3.30 9.22
C VAL A 98 4.30 2.35 8.75
N SER A 99 5.34 2.16 9.57
CA SER A 99 6.45 1.25 9.27
C SER A 99 6.04 -0.22 9.17
N SER A 100 5.07 -0.69 9.96
CA SER A 100 4.54 -2.07 9.83
C SER A 100 3.62 -2.21 8.62
N GLY A 101 2.87 -1.16 8.28
CA GLY A 101 2.11 -1.07 7.03
C GLY A 101 2.99 -1.20 5.80
N TYR A 102 4.06 -0.39 5.71
CA TYR A 102 5.02 -0.49 4.60
C TYR A 102 5.70 -1.85 4.55
N LYS A 103 6.12 -2.43 5.68
CA LYS A 103 6.69 -3.79 5.70
C LYS A 103 5.76 -4.83 5.09
N LEU A 104 4.47 -4.76 5.37
CA LEU A 104 3.48 -5.67 4.79
C LEU A 104 3.34 -5.46 3.27
N LEU A 105 3.27 -4.20 2.82
CA LEU A 105 3.22 -3.89 1.39
C LEU A 105 4.48 -4.36 0.66
N HIS A 106 5.66 -4.21 1.26
CA HIS A 106 6.94 -4.62 0.69
C HIS A 106 7.20 -6.14 0.74
N GLN A 107 6.40 -6.93 1.45
CA GLN A 107 6.43 -8.39 1.30
C GLN A 107 5.78 -8.82 -0.03
N ILE A 108 4.87 -8.01 -0.57
CA ILE A 108 4.14 -8.28 -1.82
C ILE A 108 4.97 -7.83 -3.03
N GLU A 109 5.74 -6.76 -2.89
CA GLU A 109 6.68 -6.30 -3.92
C GLU A 109 8.09 -6.19 -3.31
N PRO A 110 9.04 -7.08 -3.68
CA PRO A 110 10.42 -6.94 -3.24
C PRO A 110 10.96 -5.62 -3.78
N MET A 111 11.06 -4.63 -2.89
CA MET A 111 11.71 -3.37 -3.21
C MET A 111 13.16 -3.68 -3.57
N ASN A 112 13.61 -3.22 -4.73
CA ASN A 112 15.00 -3.33 -5.13
C ASN A 112 15.86 -2.72 -4.01
N THR A 113 16.55 -3.57 -3.26
CA THR A 113 17.25 -3.22 -2.00
C THR A 113 18.38 -2.21 -2.20
N PHE A 114 18.70 -1.93 -3.47
CA PHE A 114 19.74 -1.00 -3.91
C PHE A 114 19.14 0.30 -4.47
N TRP A 115 18.25 0.99 -3.74
CA TRP A 115 17.87 2.35 -4.13
C TRP A 115 18.74 3.40 -3.41
N PRO A 116 19.39 4.32 -4.15
CA PRO A 116 20.40 5.26 -3.61
C PRO A 116 19.82 6.43 -2.78
N TRP A 117 18.79 6.20 -1.98
CA TRP A 117 18.12 7.26 -1.22
C TRP A 117 19.06 7.98 -0.23
N LYS A 118 20.03 7.26 0.34
CA LYS A 118 21.00 7.86 1.28
C LYS A 118 21.89 8.89 0.59
N GLN A 119 22.31 8.63 -0.65
CA GLN A 119 23.11 9.57 -1.45
C GLN A 119 22.31 10.83 -1.82
N ILE A 120 20.98 10.80 -1.76
CA ILE A 120 20.15 11.99 -2.03
C ILE A 120 19.83 12.74 -0.73
N TRP A 121 19.37 12.02 0.30
CA TRP A 121 18.76 12.63 1.48
C TRP A 121 19.72 12.83 2.66
N LYS A 122 20.88 12.15 2.71
CA LYS A 122 21.87 12.31 3.80
C LYS A 122 22.97 13.32 3.50
N ILE A 123 23.05 13.84 2.27
CA ILE A 123 24.05 14.85 1.91
C ILE A 123 23.60 16.22 2.43
N ARG A 124 24.56 17.06 2.84
CA ARG A 124 24.31 18.46 3.26
C ARG A 124 24.05 19.37 2.06
N ILE A 125 22.89 19.21 1.43
CA ILE A 125 22.39 20.08 0.35
C ILE A 125 21.05 20.68 0.73
N SER A 126 20.64 21.74 0.04
CA SER A 126 19.30 22.30 0.23
C SER A 126 18.22 21.28 -0.15
N TYR A 127 17.10 21.29 0.58
CA TYR A 127 16.00 20.36 0.35
C TYR A 127 15.44 20.44 -1.08
N LYS A 128 15.43 21.64 -1.68
CA LYS A 128 15.00 21.83 -3.08
C LYS A 128 15.85 21.03 -4.06
N VAL A 129 17.17 21.00 -3.86
CA VAL A 129 18.09 20.22 -4.69
C VAL A 129 17.88 18.73 -4.44
N ALA A 130 17.74 18.29 -3.18
CA ALA A 130 17.47 16.89 -2.86
C ALA A 130 16.17 16.38 -3.51
N CYS A 131 15.09 17.16 -3.43
CA CYS A 131 13.82 16.86 -4.11
C CYS A 131 14.00 16.77 -5.63
N PHE A 132 14.71 17.72 -6.22
CA PHE A 132 14.94 17.71 -7.66
C PHE A 132 15.76 16.50 -8.10
N THR A 133 16.85 16.16 -7.39
CA THR A 133 17.64 14.95 -7.64
C THR A 133 16.82 13.69 -7.47
N TRP A 134 15.94 13.63 -6.47
CA TRP A 134 15.00 12.52 -6.31
C TRP A 134 14.10 12.36 -7.55
N LEU A 135 13.54 13.46 -8.05
CA LEU A 135 12.70 13.43 -9.26
C LEU A 135 13.49 13.00 -10.51
N LEU A 136 14.75 13.46 -10.64
CA LEU A 136 15.64 13.08 -11.74
C LEU A 136 15.90 11.58 -11.75
N THR A 137 16.22 11.00 -10.58
CA THR A 137 16.55 9.57 -10.45
C THR A 137 15.34 8.66 -10.69
N LYS A 138 14.14 9.19 -10.47
CA LYS A 138 12.86 8.53 -10.78
C LYS A 138 12.35 8.82 -12.20
N GLU A 139 13.13 9.50 -13.04
CA GLU A 139 12.76 9.94 -14.39
C GLU A 139 11.39 10.64 -14.43
N SER A 140 11.10 11.49 -13.42
CA SER A 140 9.77 12.05 -13.17
C SER A 140 9.70 13.58 -13.29
N VAL A 141 10.82 14.22 -13.64
CA VAL A 141 10.93 15.66 -13.93
C VAL A 141 10.09 16.01 -15.16
N LEU A 142 9.65 17.27 -15.26
CA LEU A 142 8.77 17.80 -16.31
C LEU A 142 9.49 17.98 -17.67
N THR A 143 10.13 16.94 -18.18
CA THR A 143 10.60 16.92 -19.57
C THR A 143 9.43 16.80 -20.54
N ARG A 144 9.59 17.22 -21.80
CA ARG A 144 8.53 17.10 -22.80
C ARG A 144 8.03 15.67 -22.97
N GLU A 145 8.91 14.68 -22.91
CA GLU A 145 8.49 13.27 -22.94
C GLU A 145 7.55 12.93 -21.76
N ASN A 146 7.89 13.34 -20.54
CA ASN A 146 7.06 13.10 -19.37
C ASN A 146 5.74 13.87 -19.39
N LEU A 147 5.71 15.08 -19.96
CA LEU A 147 4.48 15.84 -20.16
C LEU A 147 3.56 15.13 -21.17
N ILE A 148 4.12 14.58 -22.26
CA ILE A 148 3.37 13.78 -23.24
C ILE A 148 2.81 12.51 -22.59
N ARG A 149 3.60 11.81 -21.76
CA ARG A 149 3.11 10.66 -20.96
C ARG A 149 1.95 11.03 -20.03
N ARG A 150 1.88 12.30 -19.60
CA ARG A 150 0.78 12.88 -18.82
C ARG A 150 -0.36 13.44 -19.69
N LYS A 151 -0.39 13.10 -20.98
CA LYS A 151 -1.42 13.50 -21.96
C LYS A 151 -1.46 15.01 -22.25
N ILE A 152 -0.34 15.72 -22.08
CA ILE A 152 -0.21 17.12 -22.47
C ILE A 152 0.33 17.17 -23.90
N SER A 153 -0.38 17.88 -24.79
CA SER A 153 -0.03 17.99 -26.21
C SER A 153 1.15 18.94 -26.42
N LEU A 154 2.33 18.38 -26.70
CA LEU A 154 3.58 19.09 -26.95
C LEU A 154 4.42 18.31 -27.97
N CYS A 155 5.36 19.00 -28.65
CA CYS A 155 6.39 18.34 -29.43
C CYS A 155 7.43 17.71 -28.48
N SER A 156 7.81 16.45 -28.69
CA SER A 156 8.77 15.74 -27.83
C SER A 156 10.22 16.17 -28.01
N ARG A 157 10.51 17.03 -28.99
CA ARG A 157 11.86 17.50 -29.34
C ARG A 157 12.51 18.28 -28.18
N CYS A 158 13.77 18.01 -27.89
CA CYS A 158 14.57 18.67 -26.85
C CYS A 158 14.70 20.17 -27.08
N PHE A 159 14.44 20.95 -26.03
CA PHE A 159 14.57 22.41 -26.08
C PHE A 159 16.01 22.89 -26.28
N LEU A 160 17.01 22.15 -25.79
CA LEU A 160 18.41 22.59 -25.84
C LEU A 160 19.10 22.30 -27.18
N CYS A 161 18.90 21.10 -27.73
CA CYS A 161 19.60 20.67 -28.95
C CYS A 161 18.73 20.71 -30.19
N GLU A 162 17.41 20.77 -30.04
CA GLU A 162 16.39 20.75 -31.10
C GLU A 162 16.49 19.55 -32.09
N LYS A 163 17.20 18.49 -31.71
CA LYS A 163 17.45 17.32 -32.57
C LYS A 163 16.75 16.06 -32.07
N GLU A 164 16.99 15.72 -30.81
CA GLU A 164 16.53 14.46 -30.20
C GLU A 164 15.30 14.68 -29.31
N VAL A 165 14.72 13.58 -28.81
CA VAL A 165 13.63 13.62 -27.83
C VAL A 165 14.12 14.13 -26.46
N GLU A 166 13.33 14.99 -25.82
CA GLU A 166 13.59 15.49 -24.46
C GLU A 166 13.25 14.45 -23.40
N THR A 167 14.14 13.48 -23.24
CA THR A 167 14.12 12.55 -22.11
C THR A 167 14.89 13.16 -20.94
N VAL A 168 14.71 12.65 -19.72
CA VAL A 168 15.48 13.09 -18.53
C VAL A 168 16.98 12.89 -18.75
N ASN A 169 17.40 11.71 -19.21
CA ASN A 169 18.81 11.41 -19.45
C ASN A 169 19.37 12.26 -20.61
N HIS A 170 18.59 12.51 -21.66
CA HIS A 170 19.03 13.39 -22.75
C HIS A 170 19.20 14.84 -22.27
N LEU A 171 18.20 15.41 -21.60
CA LEU A 171 18.24 16.81 -21.17
C LEU A 171 19.41 17.09 -20.20
N PHE A 172 19.68 16.17 -19.27
CA PHE A 172 20.64 16.40 -18.18
C PHE A 172 22.01 15.74 -18.37
N LEU A 173 22.18 14.80 -19.32
CA LEU A 173 23.47 14.15 -19.59
C LEU A 173 23.91 14.30 -21.05
N HIS A 174 23.05 13.93 -22.00
CA HIS A 174 23.49 13.60 -23.37
C HIS A 174 23.19 14.66 -24.44
N SER A 175 22.43 15.71 -24.13
CA SER A 175 22.18 16.83 -25.04
C SER A 175 23.51 17.48 -25.43
N SER A 176 23.65 17.90 -26.70
CA SER A 176 24.88 18.51 -27.19
C SER A 176 25.31 19.74 -26.37
N ILE A 177 24.34 20.50 -25.84
CA ILE A 177 24.62 21.65 -24.97
C ILE A 177 25.04 21.18 -23.57
N THR A 178 24.31 20.21 -23.01
CA THR A 178 24.56 19.71 -21.65
C THR A 178 25.89 18.96 -21.56
N ASP A 179 26.23 18.14 -22.55
CA ASP A 179 27.51 17.44 -22.65
C ASP A 179 28.69 18.42 -22.68
N GLN A 180 28.58 19.53 -23.43
CA GLN A 180 29.59 20.59 -23.43
C GLN A 180 29.75 21.25 -22.06
N LEU A 181 28.64 21.58 -21.39
CA LEU A 181 28.67 22.15 -20.04
C LEU A 181 29.36 21.22 -19.05
N TRP A 182 29.08 19.92 -19.13
CA TRP A 182 29.74 18.93 -18.30
C TRP A 182 31.23 18.81 -18.59
N LYS A 183 31.62 18.75 -19.87
CA LYS A 183 33.05 18.72 -20.26
C LYS A 183 33.81 19.93 -19.71
N ILE A 184 33.22 21.12 -19.79
CA ILE A 184 33.81 22.33 -19.20
C ILE A 184 33.98 22.16 -17.69
N PHE A 185 32.92 21.78 -16.97
CA PHE A 185 32.97 21.61 -15.52
C PHE A 185 33.99 20.54 -15.08
N ILE A 186 33.99 19.38 -15.74
CA ILE A 186 34.87 18.24 -15.44
C ILE A 186 36.33 18.63 -15.66
N ASN A 187 36.64 19.29 -16.80
CA ASN A 187 37.98 19.77 -17.10
C ASN A 187 38.45 20.83 -16.09
N LEU A 188 37.59 21.78 -15.73
CA LEU A 188 37.90 22.81 -14.72
C LEU A 188 38.16 22.23 -13.33
N ARG A 189 37.59 21.07 -13.03
CA ARG A 189 37.78 20.37 -11.74
C ARG A 189 38.85 19.28 -11.79
N GLY A 190 39.43 18.99 -12.96
CA GLY A 190 40.43 17.94 -13.13
C GLY A 190 39.91 16.54 -12.79
N ILE A 191 38.60 16.30 -12.97
CA ILE A 191 37.96 15.03 -12.61
C ILE A 191 38.06 14.08 -13.81
N ALA A 192 38.50 12.83 -13.60
CA ALA A 192 38.32 11.78 -14.59
C ALA A 192 36.89 11.21 -14.46
N TRP A 193 36.03 11.47 -15.45
CA TRP A 193 34.63 11.07 -15.41
C TRP A 193 34.18 10.43 -16.74
N VAL A 194 33.46 9.31 -16.64
CA VAL A 194 32.79 8.67 -17.77
C VAL A 194 31.31 8.94 -17.64
N MET A 195 30.70 9.53 -18.67
CA MET A 195 29.27 9.85 -18.64
C MET A 195 28.41 8.59 -18.62
N PRO A 196 27.58 8.38 -17.59
CA PRO A 196 26.71 7.22 -17.54
C PRO A 196 25.52 7.34 -18.50
N SER A 197 24.87 6.21 -18.77
CA SER A 197 23.66 6.18 -19.59
C SER A 197 22.46 6.83 -18.90
N LYS A 198 22.31 6.64 -17.58
CA LYS A 198 21.18 7.14 -16.79
C LYS A 198 21.66 7.98 -15.61
N ILE A 199 20.81 8.91 -15.18
CA ILE A 199 21.11 9.75 -14.00
C ILE A 199 21.26 8.91 -12.73
N VAL A 200 20.49 7.82 -12.58
CA VAL A 200 20.60 6.96 -11.38
C VAL A 200 21.99 6.34 -11.21
N ASP A 201 22.72 6.14 -12.31
CA ASP A 201 24.07 5.56 -12.31
C ASP A 201 25.14 6.58 -11.86
N THR A 202 24.78 7.87 -11.70
CA THR A 202 25.67 8.91 -11.17
C THR A 202 25.76 8.93 -9.65
N LEU A 203 24.89 8.17 -8.96
CA LEU A 203 24.72 8.22 -7.50
C LEU A 203 25.65 7.28 -6.74
#